data_AF-A0A519TYE1-F1
#
_entry.id   AF-A0A519TYE1-F1
#
_cell.length_a   1.000
_cell.length_b   1.000
_cell.length_c   1.000
_cell.angle_alpha   90.00
_cell.angle_beta   90.00
_cell.angle_gamma   90.00
#
_symmetry.space_group_name_H-M   'P 1'
#
loop_
_entity.id
_entity.type
_entity.pdbx_description
1 polymer ?
#
loop_
_entity_poly.entity_id
_entity_poly.type
_entity_poly.pdbx_seq_one_letter_code
_entity_poly.pdbx_strand_id
1 'polypeptide(L)'
;YTLLASRAAEFPAPVQRFFPYLMQQNWLLGYAEIAGIARTLQGLSRRASPGSGMETAGDELRRNYAAYQADFDEFFPQLQAFSATAIPAP
;
A
#
# COMPACT_ATOMS: atom_id res chain seq x y z
N TYR A 1 -0.16 13.59 1.34
CA TYR A 1 0.48 13.79 2.66
C TYR A 1 -0.18 14.85 3.53
N THR A 2 -0.56 16.02 2.99
CA THR A 2 -1.16 17.13 3.76
C THR A 2 -2.35 16.72 4.64
N LEU A 3 -3.30 15.95 4.09
CA LEU A 3 -4.44 15.43 4.85
C LEU A 3 -4.00 14.58 6.06
N LEU A 4 -3.09 13.63 5.85
CA LEU A 4 -2.57 12.76 6.89
C LEU A 4 -1.82 13.54 7.98
N ALA A 5 -1.03 14.54 7.58
CA ALA A 5 -0.29 15.39 8.51
C ALA A 5 -1.22 16.23 9.39
N SER A 6 -2.32 16.76 8.82
CA SER A 6 -3.32 17.53 9.58
C SER A 6 -4.05 16.70 10.65
N ARG A 7 -4.05 15.38 10.51
CA ARG A 7 -4.69 14.42 11.43
C ARG A 7 -3.68 13.53 12.15
N ALA A 8 -2.40 13.90 12.17
CA ALA A 8 -1.36 13.05 12.75
C ALA A 8 -1.60 12.71 14.24
N ALA A 9 -2.29 13.59 14.97
CA ALA A 9 -2.68 13.38 16.36
C ALA A 9 -3.68 12.22 16.55
N GLU A 10 -4.46 11.87 15.53
CA GLU A 10 -5.43 10.77 15.56
C GLU A 10 -4.75 9.40 15.38
N PHE A 11 -3.48 9.37 14.94
CA PHE A 11 -2.78 8.12 14.75
C PHE A 11 -2.43 7.45 16.09
N PRO A 12 -2.37 6.11 16.14
CA PRO A 12 -1.76 5.41 17.27
C PRO A 12 -0.33 5.88 17.52
N ALA A 13 0.10 5.92 18.79
CA ALA A 13 1.45 6.38 19.17
C ALA A 13 2.60 5.72 18.37
N PRO A 14 2.56 4.42 18.01
CA PRO A 14 3.58 3.84 17.13
C PRO A 14 3.67 4.52 15.76
N VAL A 15 2.52 4.88 15.16
CA VAL A 15 2.42 5.51 13.86
C VAL A 15 2.89 6.96 13.92
N GLN A 16 2.51 7.70 14.96
CA GLN A 16 3.02 9.06 15.18
C GLN A 16 4.56 9.10 15.19
N ARG A 17 5.21 8.08 15.77
CA ARG A 17 6.68 7.98 15.83
C ARG A 17 7.34 7.78 14.46
N PHE A 18 6.76 6.99 13.57
CA PHE A 18 7.37 6.74 12.24
C PHE A 18 6.83 7.63 11.12
N PHE A 19 5.70 8.32 11.33
CA PHE A 19 5.07 9.19 10.34
C PHE A 19 6.01 10.28 9.76
N PRO A 20 6.89 10.94 10.55
CA PRO A 20 7.86 11.89 10.00
C PRO A 20 8.81 11.26 8.96
N TYR A 21 9.27 10.03 9.21
CA TYR A 21 10.14 9.32 8.26
C TYR A 21 9.39 8.89 7.00
N LEU A 22 8.13 8.47 7.15
CA LEU A 22 7.24 8.10 6.05
C LEU A 22 6.99 9.29 5.11
N MET A 23 6.89 10.51 5.66
CA MET A 23 6.86 11.76 4.89
C MET A 23 8.21 12.09 4.26
N GLN A 24 9.29 12.15 5.05
CA GLN A 24 10.61 12.55 4.59
C GLN A 24 11.12 11.66 3.45
N GLN A 25 10.81 10.37 3.51
CA GLN A 25 11.24 9.38 2.52
C GLN A 25 10.19 9.11 1.43
N ASN A 26 9.09 9.86 1.41
CA ASN A 26 8.03 9.75 0.40
C ASN A 26 7.53 8.31 0.16
N TRP A 27 7.41 7.50 1.22
CA TRP A 27 7.04 6.09 1.09
C TRP A 27 5.71 5.87 0.36
N LEU A 28 4.70 6.72 0.60
CA LEU A 28 3.40 6.62 -0.07
C LEU A 28 3.50 6.86 -1.58
N LEU A 29 4.34 7.82 -1.98
CA LEU A 29 4.60 8.09 -3.40
C LEU A 29 5.37 6.92 -4.04
N GLY A 30 6.24 6.27 -3.27
CA GLY A 30 6.97 5.08 -3.71
C GLY A 30 6.05 3.94 -4.19
N TYR A 31 4.84 3.80 -3.65
CA TYR A 31 3.91 2.76 -4.12
C TYR A 31 3.33 3.03 -5.51
N ALA A 32 3.47 4.23 -6.07
CA ALA A 32 3.06 4.51 -7.44
C ALA A 32 3.94 3.78 -8.48
N GLU A 33 5.12 3.33 -8.08
CA GLU A 33 6.11 2.70 -8.95
C GLU A 33 6.44 1.28 -8.47
N ILE A 34 6.58 0.33 -9.40
CA ILE A 34 6.95 -1.07 -9.09
C ILE A 34 8.25 -1.13 -8.26
N ALA A 35 9.22 -0.25 -8.55
CA ALA A 35 10.49 -0.21 -7.82
C ALA A 35 10.32 0.21 -6.34
N GLY A 36 9.38 1.11 -6.04
CA GLY A 36 9.10 1.51 -4.66
C GLY A 36 8.28 0.47 -3.91
N ILE A 37 7.36 -0.23 -4.59
CA ILE A 37 6.68 -1.42 -4.07
C ILE A 37 7.73 -2.49 -3.70
N ALA A 38 8.63 -2.84 -4.64
CA ALA A 38 9.67 -3.84 -4.43
C ALA A 38 10.56 -3.52 -3.22
N ARG A 39 11.04 -2.28 -3.11
CA ARG A 39 11.86 -1.82 -1.97
C ARG A 39 11.13 -1.94 -0.64
N THR A 40 9.84 -1.60 -0.62
CA THR A 40 9.02 -1.72 0.59
C THR A 40 8.89 -3.18 0.98
N LEU A 41 8.51 -4.05 0.04
CA LEU A 41 8.33 -5.49 0.29
C LEU A 41 9.65 -6.16 0.74
N GLN A 42 10.79 -5.74 0.20
CA GLN A 42 12.11 -6.16 0.68
C GLN A 42 12.39 -5.69 2.12
N GLY A 43 11.95 -4.49 2.50
CA GLY A 43 12.03 -4.02 3.89
C GLY A 43 11.13 -4.80 4.84
N LEU A 44 9.96 -5.23 4.36
CA LEU A 44 9.01 -6.05 5.11
C LEU A 44 9.47 -7.51 5.24
N SER A 45 10.11 -8.07 4.22
CA SER A 45 10.56 -9.47 4.22
C SER A 45 11.46 -9.80 5.41
N ARG A 46 12.26 -8.83 5.88
CA ARG A 46 13.10 -8.94 7.08
C ARG A 46 12.33 -9.22 8.37
N ARG A 47 11.04 -8.86 8.41
CA ARG A 47 10.14 -9.08 9.56
C ARG A 47 9.13 -10.20 9.30
N ALA A 48 9.11 -10.74 8.09
CA ALA A 48 8.22 -11.82 7.70
C ALA A 48 8.84 -13.18 8.04
N SER A 49 8.01 -14.22 8.09
CA SER A 49 8.50 -15.59 8.22
C SER A 49 9.42 -15.97 7.05
N PRO A 50 10.43 -16.82 7.28
CA PRO A 50 11.26 -17.34 6.21
C PRO A 50 10.40 -17.95 5.09
N GLY A 51 10.75 -17.67 3.83
CA GLY A 51 10.00 -18.17 2.67
C GLY A 51 8.77 -17.35 2.28
N SER A 52 8.57 -16.15 2.84
CA SER A 52 7.45 -15.27 2.44
C SER A 52 7.47 -14.85 0.96
N GLY A 53 8.61 -14.92 0.28
CA GLY A 53 8.78 -14.52 -1.12
C GLY A 53 8.73 -13.00 -1.35
N MET A 54 8.54 -12.19 -0.30
CA MET A 54 8.37 -10.75 -0.39
C MET A 54 9.58 -10.04 -0.99
N GLU A 55 10.78 -10.59 -0.83
CA GLU A 55 12.01 -10.09 -1.43
C GLU A 55 12.03 -10.16 -2.97
N THR A 56 11.22 -11.04 -3.57
CA THR A 56 11.10 -11.19 -5.04
C THR A 56 9.76 -10.73 -5.60
N ALA A 57 8.86 -10.24 -4.75
CA ALA A 57 7.50 -9.84 -5.12
C ALA A 57 7.45 -8.70 -6.15
N GLY A 58 8.47 -7.83 -6.18
CA GLY A 58 8.58 -6.79 -7.21
C GLY A 58 8.74 -7.36 -8.63
N ASP A 59 9.50 -8.45 -8.78
CA ASP A 59 9.70 -9.10 -10.07
C ASP A 59 8.46 -9.89 -10.48
N GLU A 60 7.78 -10.50 -9.51
CA GLU A 60 6.49 -11.16 -9.72
C GLU A 60 5.44 -10.17 -10.23
N LEU A 61 5.28 -9.04 -9.54
CA LEU A 61 4.37 -7.97 -9.95
C LEU A 61 4.68 -7.49 -11.37
N ARG A 62 5.96 -7.32 -11.71
CA ARG A 62 6.35 -6.91 -13.06
C ARG A 62 5.99 -7.96 -14.11
N ARG A 63 6.23 -9.25 -13.83
CA ARG A 63 5.92 -10.35 -14.75
C ARG A 63 4.43 -10.48 -15.02
N ASN A 64 3.61 -10.25 -13.99
CA ASN A 64 2.16 -10.49 -14.04
C ASN A 64 1.32 -9.21 -14.04
N TYR A 65 1.93 -8.04 -14.27
CA TYR A 65 1.24 -6.74 -14.14
C TYR A 65 -0.04 -6.67 -14.97
N ALA A 66 -0.01 -7.15 -16.21
CA ALA A 66 -1.17 -7.15 -17.10
C ALA A 66 -2.32 -8.04 -16.58
N ALA A 67 -2.01 -9.17 -15.94
CA ALA A 67 -3.02 -10.04 -15.33
C ALA A 67 -3.64 -9.38 -14.10
N TYR A 68 -2.82 -8.84 -13.19
CA TYR A 68 -3.31 -8.08 -12.04
C TYR A 68 -4.16 -6.86 -12.44
N GLN A 69 -3.77 -6.18 -13.52
CA GLN A 69 -4.53 -5.06 -14.04
C GLN A 69 -5.90 -5.52 -14.57
N ALA A 70 -5.97 -6.62 -15.31
CA ALA A 70 -7.24 -7.17 -15.78
C ALA A 70 -8.16 -7.56 -14.61
N ASP A 71 -7.62 -8.25 -13.59
CA ASP A 71 -8.36 -8.59 -12.38
C ASP A 71 -8.86 -7.34 -11.65
N PHE A 72 -8.02 -6.29 -11.56
CA PHE A 72 -8.38 -5.03 -10.94
C PHE A 72 -9.51 -4.32 -11.71
N ASP A 73 -9.39 -4.23 -13.03
CA ASP A 73 -10.37 -3.56 -13.89
C ASP A 73 -11.73 -4.29 -13.85
N GLU A 74 -11.74 -5.61 -13.66
CA GLU A 74 -12.95 -6.41 -13.47
C GLU A 74 -13.55 -6.24 -12.06
N PHE A 75 -12.72 -6.27 -11.01
CA PHE A 75 -13.19 -6.31 -9.63
C PHE A 75 -13.46 -4.94 -9.01
N PHE A 76 -12.66 -3.92 -9.32
CA PHE A 76 -12.73 -2.62 -8.65
C PHE A 76 -14.10 -1.93 -8.76
N PRO A 77 -14.82 -1.96 -9.91
CA PRO A 77 -16.17 -1.41 -9.99
C PRO A 77 -17.17 -2.12 -9.05
N GLN A 78 -17.00 -3.44 -8.86
CA GLN A 78 -17.84 -4.22 -7.95
C GLN A 78 -17.60 -3.83 -6.50
N LEU A 79 -16.32 -3.63 -6.13
CA LEU A 79 -15.93 -3.15 -4.81
C LEU A 79 -16.49 -1.75 -4.52
N GLN A 80 -16.47 -0.85 -5.51
CA GLN A 80 -17.06 0.48 -5.40
C GLN A 80 -18.57 0.41 -5.15
N ALA A 81 -19.28 -0.38 -5.95
CA ALA A 81 -20.72 -0.59 -5.81
C ALA A 81 -21.08 -1.15 -4.42
N PHE A 82 -20.35 -2.17 -3.97
CA PHE A 82 -20.52 -2.75 -2.64
C PHE A 82 -20.32 -1.70 -1.53
N SER A 83 -19.21 -0.95 -1.58
CA SER A 83 -18.85 0.03 -0.56
C SER A 83 -19.86 1.19 -0.46
N ALA A 84 -20.44 1.59 -1.60
CA ALA A 84 -21.49 2.62 -1.64
C ALA A 84 -22.79 2.17 -0.94
N THR A 85 -23.04 0.85 -0.87
CA THR A 85 -24.20 0.29 -0.16
C THR A 85 -23.92 -0.04 1.31
N ALA A 86 -22.66 -0.29 1.65
CA ALA A 86 -22.25 -0.74 2.98
C ALA A 86 -22.05 0.40 4.01
N ILE A 87 -21.87 1.63 3.54
CA ILE A 87 -21.72 2.81 4.39
C ILE A 87 -22.92 3.74 4.14
N PRO A 88 -23.90 3.83 5.06
CA PRO A 88 -24.90 4.89 4.95
C PRO A 88 -24.17 6.24 5.01
N ALA A 89 -24.55 7.16 4.12
CA ALA A 89 -23.96 8.49 4.04
C ALA A 89 -23.94 9.17 5.43
N PRO A 90 -22.87 9.90 5.79
CA PRO A 90 -22.82 10.68 7.02
C PRO A 90 -23.88 11.80 7.05
#